data_AF-A0A3D2L100-F1
#
_entry.id   AF-A0A3D2L100-F1
#
_cell.length_a   1.000
_cell.length_b   1.000
_cell.length_c   1.000
_cell.angle_alpha   90.00
_cell.angle_beta   90.00
_cell.angle_gamma   90.00
#
_symmetry.space_group_name_H-M   'P 1'
#
loop_
_entity.id
_entity.type
_entity.pdbx_description
1 polymer ?
#
loop_
_entity_poly.entity_id
_entity_poly.type
_entity_poly.pdbx_seq_one_letter_code
_entity_poly.pdbx_strand_id
1 'polypeptide(L)' 'NESLITDMIVCPGLDYCNLANARSIPVGQAVQEVFADPDYQEDIGRLHINISGCINACGHHHVGHIGILGVDKKG' A
#
# COMPACT_ATOMS: atom_id res chain seq x y z
N ASN A 1 16.55 -5.12 -0.68
CA ASN A 1 15.47 -4.23 -0.26
C ASN A 1 15.80 -3.64 1.09
N GLU A 2 15.99 -2.32 1.12
CA GLU A 2 16.39 -1.56 2.32
C GLU A 2 15.19 -1.12 3.17
N SER A 3 13.98 -1.59 2.84
CA SER A 3 12.75 -1.27 3.58
C SER A 3 12.42 0.22 3.60
N LEU A 4 12.71 0.90 2.49
CA LEU A 4 12.37 2.30 2.25
C LEU A 4 10.87 2.44 1.91
N ILE A 5 10.36 3.66 1.99
CA ILE A 5 8.93 3.98 1.80
C ILE A 5 8.31 3.44 0.50
N THR A 6 9.11 3.26 -0.55
CA THR A 6 8.66 2.75 -1.86
C THR A 6 8.58 1.22 -1.94
N ASP A 7 9.20 0.50 -0.99
CA ASP A 7 9.16 -0.97 -0.85
C ASP A 7 7.88 -1.42 -0.12
N MET A 8 6.76 -1.22 -0.81
CA MET A 8 5.42 -1.44 -0.27
C MET A 8 4.87 -2.83 -0.57
N ILE A 9 4.05 -3.33 0.34
CA ILE A 9 3.24 -4.53 0.09
C ILE A 9 1.85 -4.07 -0.35
N VAL A 10 1.48 -4.39 -1.58
CA VAL A 10 0.20 -4.00 -2.16
C VAL A 10 -0.50 -5.24 -2.67
N CYS A 11 -1.70 -5.53 -2.14
CA CYS A 11 -2.50 -6.62 -2.69
C CYS A 11 -3.05 -6.23 -4.08
N PRO A 12 -3.46 -7.19 -4.92
CA PRO A 12 -3.97 -6.87 -6.25
C PRO A 12 -5.24 -6.02 -6.29
N GLY A 13 -6.05 -6.03 -5.22
CA GLY A 13 -7.28 -5.23 -5.12
C GLY A 13 -8.30 -5.54 -6.22
N LEU A 14 -9.23 -4.62 -6.46
CA LEU A 14 -10.28 -4.75 -7.48
C LEU A 14 -9.76 -4.90 -8.92
N ASP A 15 -8.47 -4.69 -9.16
CA ASP A 15 -7.88 -4.93 -10.47
C ASP A 15 -7.82 -6.44 -10.80
N TYR A 16 -7.66 -7.31 -9.79
CA TYR A 16 -7.53 -8.78 -9.99
C TYR A 16 -8.18 -9.66 -8.91
N CYS A 17 -8.87 -9.10 -7.91
CA CYS A 17 -9.46 -9.83 -6.79
C CYS A 17 -10.96 -9.55 -6.66
N ASN A 18 -11.79 -10.58 -6.82
CA ASN A 18 -13.25 -10.48 -6.69
C ASN A 18 -13.74 -10.24 -5.24
N LEU A 19 -12.86 -10.39 -4.25
CA LEU A 19 -13.17 -10.15 -2.84
C LEU A 19 -12.78 -8.72 -2.40
N ALA A 20 -12.19 -7.93 -3.29
CA ALA A 20 -11.73 -6.59 -2.95
C ALA A 20 -12.88 -5.57 -2.95
N ASN A 21 -12.81 -4.60 -2.05
CA ASN A 21 -13.77 -3.47 -1.97
C ASN A 21 -13.22 -2.23 -2.70
N ALA A 22 -11.89 -2.15 -2.88
CA ALA A 22 -11.20 -1.05 -3.54
C ALA A 22 -10.05 -1.53 -4.44
N ARG A 23 -9.66 -0.68 -5.40
CA ARG A 23 -8.40 -0.83 -6.16
C ARG A 23 -7.24 -0.36 -5.29
N SER A 24 -6.20 -1.18 -5.19
CA SER A 24 -5.02 -0.89 -4.36
C SER A 24 -3.75 -0.64 -5.17
N ILE A 25 -3.63 -1.22 -6.37
CA ILE A 25 -2.44 -1.04 -7.22
C ILE A 25 -2.24 0.44 -7.59
N PRO A 26 -3.25 1.19 -8.07
CA PRO A 26 -3.07 2.59 -8.42
C PRO A 26 -2.69 3.48 -7.23
N VAL A 27 -3.12 3.10 -6.02
CA VAL A 27 -2.75 3.82 -4.79
C VAL A 27 -1.27 3.61 -4.48
N GLY A 28 -0.79 2.37 -4.57
CA GLY A 28 0.63 2.07 -4.41
C GLY A 28 1.50 2.78 -5.46
N GLN A 29 1.06 2.81 -6.73
CA GLN A 29 1.76 3.53 -7.79
C GLN A 29 1.83 5.04 -7.52
N ALA A 30 0.72 5.66 -7.10
CA ALA A 30 0.70 7.08 -6.75
C ALA A 30 1.65 7.40 -5.58
N VAL A 31 1.74 6.52 -4.57
CA VAL A 31 2.70 6.68 -3.48
C VAL A 31 4.14 6.56 -3.99
N GLN A 32 4.45 5.59 -4.87
CA GLN A 32 5.79 5.48 -5.48
C GLN A 32 6.17 6.73 -6.27
N GLU A 33 5.24 7.29 -7.03
CA GLU A 33 5.46 8.52 -7.80
C GLU A 33 5.76 9.73 -6.89
N VAL A 34 5.04 9.86 -5.77
CA VAL A 34 5.27 10.95 -4.80
C VAL A 34 6.63 10.83 -4.12
N PHE A 35 7.09 9.61 -3.83
CA PHE A 35 8.35 9.34 -3.14
C PHE A 35 9.45 8.82 -4.06
N ALA A 36 9.40 9.17 -5.36
CA ALA A 36 10.34 8.64 -6.35
C ALA A 36 11.80 9.10 -6.16
N ASP A 37 12.02 10.19 -5.43
CA ASP A 37 13.35 10.76 -5.15
C ASP A 37 14.12 9.89 -4.13
N PRO A 38 15.25 9.26 -4.51
CA PRO A 38 16.02 8.40 -3.61
C PRO A 38 16.59 9.11 -2.39
N ASP A 39 17.05 10.37 -2.53
CA ASP A 39 17.63 11.11 -1.41
C ASP A 39 16.55 11.38 -0.34
N TYR A 40 15.33 11.69 -0.80
CA TYR A 40 14.19 11.86 0.09
C TYR A 40 13.75 10.54 0.76
N GLN A 41 13.89 9.40 0.08
CA GLN A 41 13.61 8.09 0.68
C GLN A 41 14.60 7.76 1.81
N GLU A 42 15.89 8.06 1.62
CA GLU A 42 16.92 7.90 2.66
C GLU A 42 16.68 8.82 3.87
N ASP A 43 16.29 10.08 3.63
CA ASP A 43 15.95 11.04 4.69
C ASP A 43 14.76 10.59 5.55
N ILE A 44 13.76 9.94 4.93
CA ILE A 44 12.63 9.32 5.65
C ILE A 44 13.11 8.09 6.43
N GLY A 45 14.05 7.33 5.85
CA GLY A 45 14.55 6.08 6.39
C GLY A 45 13.54 4.95 6.29
N ARG A 46 13.62 4.01 7.24
CA ARG A 46 12.79 2.79 7.21
C ARG A 46 11.34 3.10 7.52
N LEU A 47 10.49 2.94 6.51
CA LEU A 47 9.05 3.10 6.61
C LEU A 47 8.37 2.10 5.66
N HIS A 48 7.37 1.38 6.16
CA HIS A 48 6.66 0.36 5.39
C HIS A 48 5.19 0.74 5.27
N ILE A 49 4.73 0.82 4.03
CA ILE A 49 3.33 1.04 3.72
C ILE A 49 2.75 -0.26 3.19
N ASN A 50 1.70 -0.73 3.85
CA ASN A 50 1.01 -1.97 3.50
C ASN A 50 -0.44 -1.65 3.12
N ILE A 51 -0.84 -2.05 1.91
CA ILE A 51 -2.13 -1.68 1.30
C ILE A 51 -2.93 -2.93 1.00
N SER A 52 -4.15 -3.01 1.54
CA SER A 52 -5.13 -4.04 1.24
C SER A 52 -6.41 -3.44 0.67
N GLY A 53 -6.92 -4.01 -0.42
CA GLY A 53 -8.17 -3.59 -1.04
C GLY A 53 -9.43 -4.05 -0.30
N CYS A 54 -9.32 -4.93 0.70
CA CYS A 54 -10.42 -5.35 1.59
C CYS A 54 -9.91 -5.92 2.92
N ILE A 55 -10.85 -6.32 3.78
CA ILE A 55 -10.60 -6.84 5.14
C ILE A 55 -9.80 -8.15 5.20
N ASN A 56 -9.72 -8.90 4.09
CA ASN A 56 -8.95 -10.15 4.03
C ASN A 56 -7.43 -9.95 4.26
N ALA A 57 -6.96 -8.71 4.22
CA ALA A 57 -5.61 -8.34 4.66
C ALA A 57 -4.47 -9.07 3.95
N CYS A 58 -4.62 -9.45 2.67
CA CYS A 58 -3.55 -10.08 1.89
C CYS A 58 -2.30 -9.19 1.76
N GLY A 59 -2.47 -7.87 1.83
CA GLY A 59 -1.36 -6.91 1.89
C GLY A 59 -0.81 -6.68 3.30
N HIS A 60 -1.30 -7.39 4.31
CA HIS A 60 -0.91 -7.29 5.72
C HIS A 60 -0.93 -5.84 6.25
N HIS A 61 -2.00 -5.09 5.94
CA HIS A 61 -2.14 -3.67 6.28
C HIS A 61 -2.06 -3.38 7.79
N HIS A 62 -2.26 -4.37 8.66
CA HIS A 62 -2.21 -4.22 10.11
C HIS A 62 -0.78 -4.27 10.70
N VAL A 63 0.21 -4.79 9.96
CA VAL A 63 1.62 -4.85 10.41
C VAL A 63 2.53 -3.88 9.66
N GLY A 64 2.00 -3.06 8.76
CA GLY A 64 2.75 -1.95 8.17
C GLY A 64 2.92 -0.82 9.19
N HIS A 65 4.00 -0.04 9.06
CA HIS A 65 4.12 1.22 9.79
C HIS A 65 2.94 2.16 9.46
N ILE A 66 2.52 2.13 8.19
CA ILE A 66 1.27 2.75 7.73
C ILE A 66 0.43 1.68 7.02
N GLY A 67 -0.78 1.47 7.53
CA GLY A 67 -1.75 0.53 6.98
C GLY A 67 -2.87 1.24 6.21
N ILE A 68 -3.13 0.81 4.97
CA ILE A 68 -4.26 1.30 4.17
C ILE A 68 -5.23 0.14 3.90
N LEU A 69 -6.49 0.34 4.28
CA LEU A 69 -7.59 -0.60 4.06
C LEU A 69 -8.64 0.00 3.14
N GLY A 70 -8.92 -0.68 2.03
CA GLY A 70 -10.06 -0.44 1.18
C GLY A 70 -11.36 -0.82 1.88
N VAL A 71 -12.26 0.16 2.03
CA VAL A 71 -13.59 -0.01 2.63
C VAL A 71 -14.66 0.48 1.66
N ASP A 72 -15.83 -0.16 1.69
CA ASP A 72 -17.00 0.35 0.97
C ASP A 72 -17.61 1.52 1.74
N LYS A 73 -17.78 2.66 1.07
CA LYS A 73 -18.38 3.86 1.66
C LYS A 73 -19.85 3.66 2.06
N LYS A 74 -20.51 2.62 1.54
CA LYS A 74 -21.93 2.38 1.76
C LYS A 74 -22.28 1.38 2.85
N GLY A 75 -21.32 0.58 3.34
CA GLY A 75 -21.58 -0.48 4.32
C GLY A 75 -22.51 -1.56 3.76
#